data_AF-A0A2M8Q6P0-F1
#
_entry.id   AF-A0A2M8Q6P0-F1
#
_cell.length_a   1.000
_cell.length_b   1.000
_cell.length_c   1.000
_cell.angle_alpha   90.00
_cell.angle_beta   90.00
_cell.angle_gamma   90.00
#
_symmetry.space_group_name_H-M   'P 1'
#
loop_
_entity.id
_entity.type
_entity.pdbx_description
1 polymer ?
#
loop_
_entity_poly.entity_id
_entity_poly.type
_entity_poly.pdbx_seq_one_letter_code
_entity_poly.pdbx_strand_id
1 'polypeptide(L)'
;APSGMVDGMVAAIRSGLDAAGFEHVAILSYAVKYASGFYGPFREAAESPPAFGDRSQYQMDPANRREAFKEADLDMVEGADMLMVKPALPYLDVLAALRERYPLPIAAYQVSGEYAMLHAAD
;
A
#
# COMPACT_ATOMS: atom_id res chain seq x y z
N ALA A 1 6.48 8.12 0.76
CA ALA A 1 5.38 7.15 0.60
C ALA A 1 5.85 5.76 0.99
N PRO A 2 5.80 5.42 2.29
CA PRO A 2 6.36 4.16 2.79
C PRO A 2 5.54 2.95 2.32
N SER A 3 6.21 1.90 1.84
CA SER A 3 5.57 0.72 1.23
C SER A 3 5.96 -0.61 1.87
N GLY A 4 6.58 -0.55 3.05
CA GLY A 4 7.13 -1.72 3.75
C GLY A 4 6.09 -2.70 4.28
N MET A 5 4.90 -2.20 4.67
CA MET A 5 3.93 -2.94 5.50
C MET A 5 4.55 -3.45 6.80
N VAL A 6 5.19 -2.56 7.54
CA VAL A 6 5.77 -2.86 8.85
C VAL A 6 4.96 -2.10 9.88
N ASP A 7 4.52 -2.80 10.93
CA ASP A 7 3.74 -2.21 12.02
C ASP A 7 4.47 -1.00 12.63
N GLY A 8 3.75 0.10 12.89
CA GLY A 8 4.32 1.32 13.49
C GLY A 8 5.20 2.16 12.55
N MET A 9 5.32 1.78 11.27
CA MET A 9 6.18 2.47 10.30
C MET A 9 5.75 3.92 10.07
N VAL A 10 4.45 4.20 10.02
CA VAL A 10 3.95 5.57 9.81
C VAL A 10 4.29 6.44 11.02
N ALA A 11 4.01 5.96 12.23
CA ALA A 11 4.32 6.70 13.45
C ALA A 11 5.81 6.98 13.60
N ALA A 12 6.66 5.99 13.27
CA ALA A 12 8.11 6.16 13.30
C ALA A 12 8.60 7.22 12.30
N ILE A 13 8.07 7.20 11.08
CA ILE A 13 8.42 8.19 10.04
C ILE A 13 7.92 9.58 10.42
N ARG A 14 6.66 9.71 10.88
CA ARG A 14 6.07 10.99 11.31
C ARG A 14 6.89 11.61 12.43
N SER A 15 7.20 10.83 13.47
CA SER A 15 8.03 11.27 14.60
C SER A 15 9.43 11.72 14.16
N GLY A 16 10.05 10.98 13.23
CA GLY A 16 11.36 11.33 12.70
C GLY A 16 11.36 12.61 11.86
N LEU A 17 10.32 12.82 11.04
CA LEU A 17 10.15 14.05 10.26
C LEU A 17 9.92 15.26 11.18
N ASP A 18 9.05 15.12 12.18
CA ASP A 18 8.73 16.21 13.11
C ASP A 18 9.94 16.62 13.95
N ALA A 19 10.69 15.65 14.48
CA ALA A 19 11.92 15.92 15.23
C ALA A 19 12.98 16.65 14.38
N ALA A 20 12.92 16.53 13.06
CA ALA A 20 13.81 17.20 12.12
C ALA A 20 13.23 18.49 11.51
N GLY A 21 12.04 18.94 11.96
CA GLY A 21 11.39 20.17 11.47
C GLY A 21 10.73 20.04 10.09
N PHE A 22 10.33 18.82 9.71
CA PHE A 22 9.66 18.50 8.44
C PHE A 22 8.16 18.17 8.64
N GLU A 23 7.47 18.89 9.51
CA GLU A 23 6.02 18.70 9.79
C GLU A 23 5.18 18.87 8.51
N HIS A 24 5.65 19.70 7.58
CA HIS A 24 5.01 19.98 6.30
C HIS A 24 5.14 18.86 5.25
N VAL A 25 5.99 17.86 5.49
CA VAL A 25 6.19 16.74 4.56
C VAL A 25 5.10 15.70 4.79
N ALA A 26 4.30 15.46 3.75
CA ALA A 26 3.18 14.53 3.79
C ALA A 26 3.60 13.05 3.66
N ILE A 27 2.86 12.17 4.32
CA ILE A 27 3.02 10.71 4.29
C ILE A 27 1.84 10.09 3.54
N LEU A 28 2.11 9.58 2.35
CA LEU A 28 1.21 8.67 1.62
C LEU A 28 1.54 7.22 2.01
N SER A 29 0.75 6.63 2.90
CA SER A 29 0.97 5.26 3.34
C SER A 29 0.39 4.25 2.35
N TYR A 30 1.14 3.18 2.08
CA TYR A 30 0.62 1.98 1.40
C TYR A 30 -0.13 1.12 2.42
N ALA A 31 -1.11 1.70 3.09
CA ALA A 31 -1.81 1.12 4.23
C ALA A 31 -2.47 -0.23 3.93
N VAL A 32 -2.91 -0.44 2.68
CA VAL A 32 -3.52 -1.68 2.26
C VAL A 32 -2.74 -2.25 1.08
N LYS A 33 -1.77 -3.12 1.39
CA LYS A 33 -0.92 -3.77 0.39
C LYS A 33 -0.97 -5.28 0.51
N TYR A 34 -1.54 -5.92 -0.51
CA TYR A 34 -1.73 -7.36 -0.56
C TYR A 34 -0.54 -8.12 -1.13
N ALA A 35 -0.36 -9.36 -0.68
CA ALA A 35 0.57 -10.31 -1.28
C ALA A 35 0.02 -10.77 -2.64
N SER A 36 0.44 -10.11 -3.72
CA SER A 36 -0.19 -10.26 -5.04
C SER A 36 0.75 -10.82 -6.11
N GLY A 37 0.19 -11.67 -6.99
CA GLY A 37 0.83 -12.15 -8.21
C GLY A 37 1.01 -11.07 -9.29
N PHE A 38 0.31 -9.94 -9.18
CA PHE A 38 0.36 -8.84 -10.14
C PHE A 38 1.68 -8.02 -10.10
N TYR A 39 2.64 -8.39 -9.24
CA TYR A 39 3.90 -7.65 -9.09
C TYR A 39 5.04 -8.18 -9.96
N GLY A 40 4.84 -9.28 -10.69
CA GLY A 40 5.86 -9.95 -11.52
C GLY A 40 6.66 -8.99 -12.40
N PRO A 41 6.02 -8.25 -13.33
CA PRO A 41 6.74 -7.37 -14.25
C PRO A 41 7.52 -6.24 -13.53
N PHE A 42 7.09 -5.83 -12.33
CA PHE A 42 7.82 -4.82 -11.55
C PHE A 42 9.07 -5.42 -10.92
N ARG A 43 9.02 -6.67 -10.46
CA ARG A 43 10.19 -7.34 -9.86
C ARG A 43 11.31 -7.54 -10.86
N GLU A 44 10.97 -7.84 -12.10
CA GLU A 44 11.90 -7.92 -13.22
C GLU A 44 12.52 -6.54 -13.51
N ALA A 45 11.70 -5.51 -13.67
CA ALA A 45 12.16 -4.15 -13.98
C ALA A 45 13.00 -3.53 -12.84
N ALA A 46 12.68 -3.83 -11.59
CA ALA A 46 13.37 -3.29 -10.42
C ALA A 46 14.57 -4.14 -9.95
N GLU A 47 14.91 -5.23 -10.67
CA GLU A 47 15.90 -6.22 -10.25
C GLU A 47 15.73 -6.66 -8.78
N SER A 48 14.47 -6.75 -8.32
CA SER A 48 14.12 -6.99 -6.92
C SER A 48 13.24 -8.23 -6.73
N PRO A 49 13.61 -9.39 -7.29
CA PRO A 49 12.96 -10.64 -6.92
C PRO A 49 13.24 -10.94 -5.43
N PRO A 50 12.33 -11.62 -4.72
CA PRO A 50 12.65 -12.15 -3.40
C PRO A 50 13.87 -13.07 -3.51
N ALA A 51 14.90 -12.84 -2.68
CA ALA A 51 16.07 -13.73 -2.64
C ALA A 51 15.71 -15.12 -2.07
N PHE A 52 14.66 -15.20 -1.23
CA PHE A 52 14.12 -16.42 -0.66
C PHE A 52 12.65 -16.20 -0.25
N GLY A 53 11.80 -17.23 -0.36
CA GLY A 53 10.40 -17.20 0.07
C GLY A 53 9.49 -16.24 -0.71
N ASP A 54 8.39 -15.84 -0.08
CA ASP A 54 7.47 -14.81 -0.56
C ASP A 54 7.37 -13.64 0.42
N ARG A 55 6.51 -12.65 0.12
CA ARG A 55 6.31 -11.46 0.96
C ARG A 55 5.04 -11.57 1.84
N SER A 56 4.49 -12.78 2.01
CA SER A 56 3.23 -13.02 2.75
C SER A 56 3.32 -12.75 4.25
N GLN A 57 4.53 -12.70 4.81
CA GLN A 57 4.73 -12.44 6.24
C GLN A 57 4.37 -11.01 6.66
N TYR A 58 4.34 -10.08 5.72
CA TYR A 58 4.07 -8.66 5.99
C TYR A 58 3.11 -8.02 4.99
N GLN A 59 2.95 -8.58 3.78
CA GLN A 59 1.88 -8.18 2.88
C GLN A 59 0.61 -8.94 3.21
N MET A 60 -0.52 -8.25 3.17
CA MET A 60 -1.81 -8.80 3.58
C MET A 60 -2.23 -10.00 2.72
N ASP A 61 -2.97 -10.93 3.31
CA ASP A 61 -3.63 -12.01 2.57
C ASP A 61 -4.68 -11.41 1.59
N PRO A 62 -4.58 -11.68 0.27
CA PRO A 62 -5.58 -11.29 -0.73
C PRO A 62 -7.04 -11.60 -0.38
N ALA A 63 -7.29 -12.64 0.42
CA ALA A 63 -8.64 -13.03 0.83
C ALA A 63 -9.21 -12.13 1.95
N ASN A 64 -8.38 -11.31 2.60
CA ASN A 64 -8.74 -10.64 3.84
C ASN A 64 -9.13 -9.17 3.66
N ARG A 65 -10.39 -8.94 3.32
CA ARG A 65 -10.95 -7.58 3.26
C ARG A 65 -11.05 -6.89 4.63
N ARG A 66 -11.25 -7.63 5.72
CA ARG A 66 -11.47 -7.01 7.04
C ARG A 66 -10.20 -6.38 7.60
N GLU A 67 -9.06 -7.03 7.38
CA GLU A 67 -7.75 -6.53 7.77
C GLU A 67 -7.40 -5.21 7.09
N ALA A 68 -7.86 -4.97 5.85
CA ALA A 68 -7.66 -3.69 5.16
C ALA A 68 -8.14 -2.48 5.98
N PHE A 69 -9.27 -2.63 6.67
CA PHE A 69 -9.79 -1.55 7.52
C PHE A 69 -9.00 -1.41 8.81
N LYS A 70 -8.50 -2.52 9.38
CA LYS A 70 -7.63 -2.48 10.55
C LYS A 70 -6.34 -1.73 10.24
N GLU A 71 -5.67 -2.08 9.14
CA GLU A 71 -4.40 -1.46 8.74
C GLU A 71 -4.59 0.02 8.34
N ALA A 72 -5.68 0.35 7.63
CA ALA A 72 -6.02 1.73 7.31
C ALA A 72 -6.36 2.58 8.55
N ASP A 73 -7.07 2.02 9.54
CA ASP A 73 -7.34 2.70 10.81
C ASP A 73 -6.02 2.99 11.56
N LEU A 74 -5.12 2.01 11.62
CA LEU A 74 -3.82 2.17 12.29
C LEU A 74 -3.00 3.29 11.64
N ASP A 75 -2.77 3.22 10.33
CA ASP A 75 -1.94 4.21 9.63
C ASP A 75 -2.52 5.62 9.70
N MET A 76 -3.85 5.77 9.66
CA MET A 76 -4.51 7.07 9.86
C MET A 76 -4.23 7.62 11.27
N VAL A 77 -4.37 6.79 12.30
CA VAL A 77 -4.12 7.19 13.70
C VAL A 77 -2.64 7.51 13.93
N GLU A 78 -1.74 6.81 13.24
CA GLU A 78 -0.29 7.03 13.29
C GLU A 78 0.17 8.31 12.59
N GLY A 79 -0.71 8.96 11.82
CA GLY A 79 -0.44 10.26 11.19
C GLY A 79 -0.17 10.20 9.68
N ALA A 80 -0.69 9.20 8.97
CA ALA A 80 -0.72 9.23 7.51
C ALA A 80 -1.63 10.36 7.00
N ASP A 81 -1.16 11.12 6.02
CA ASP A 81 -1.96 12.17 5.39
C ASP A 81 -2.86 11.62 4.27
N MET A 82 -2.47 10.48 3.71
CA MET A 82 -3.16 9.81 2.61
C MET A 82 -2.96 8.29 2.72
N LEU A 83 -3.95 7.53 2.25
CA LEU A 83 -3.92 6.07 2.27
C LEU A 83 -3.93 5.51 0.85
N MET A 84 -3.30 4.36 0.62
CA MET A 84 -3.24 3.71 -0.69
C MET A 84 -3.62 2.22 -0.62
N VAL A 85 -4.35 1.77 -1.64
CA VAL A 85 -4.57 0.34 -1.91
C VAL A 85 -3.66 -0.12 -3.06
N LYS A 86 -3.04 -1.28 -2.88
CA LYS A 86 -2.17 -1.91 -3.88
C LYS A 86 -2.33 -3.44 -3.83
N PRO A 87 -2.60 -4.13 -4.95
CA PRO A 87 -2.93 -3.63 -6.30
C PRO A 87 -4.26 -2.86 -6.36
N ALA A 88 -4.54 -2.18 -7.48
CA ALA A 88 -5.74 -1.36 -7.63
C ALA A 88 -6.90 -2.14 -8.28
N LEU A 89 -6.75 -2.53 -9.55
CA LEU A 89 -7.84 -3.10 -10.36
C LEU A 89 -8.58 -4.28 -9.69
N PRO A 90 -7.91 -5.28 -9.09
CA PRO A 90 -8.61 -6.39 -8.44
C PRO A 90 -9.22 -6.06 -7.06
N TYR A 91 -8.97 -4.87 -6.51
CA TYR A 91 -9.39 -4.45 -5.16
C TYR A 91 -10.23 -3.18 -5.17
N LEU A 92 -11.00 -2.95 -6.25
CA LEU A 92 -11.90 -1.80 -6.35
C LEU A 92 -12.99 -1.80 -5.27
N ASP A 93 -13.39 -2.97 -4.77
CA ASP A 93 -14.32 -3.13 -3.65
C ASP A 93 -13.73 -2.60 -2.32
N VAL A 94 -12.44 -2.83 -2.10
CA VAL A 94 -11.69 -2.31 -0.95
C VAL A 94 -11.50 -0.80 -1.09
N LEU A 95 -11.12 -0.31 -2.27
CA LEU A 95 -10.99 1.12 -2.58
C LEU A 95 -12.29 1.88 -2.33
N ALA A 96 -13.42 1.37 -2.83
CA ALA A 96 -14.73 1.97 -2.61
C ALA A 96 -15.08 2.03 -1.12
N ALA A 97 -14.87 0.93 -0.39
CA ALA A 97 -15.16 0.88 1.04
C ALA A 97 -14.26 1.81 1.87
N LEU A 98 -12.97 1.94 1.52
CA LEU A 98 -12.07 2.91 2.15
C LEU A 98 -12.53 4.34 1.87
N ARG A 99 -12.91 4.64 0.63
CA ARG A 99 -13.37 5.98 0.26
C ARG A 99 -14.63 6.42 1.02
N GLU A 100 -15.52 5.48 1.33
CA GLU A 100 -16.73 5.72 2.13
C GLU A 100 -16.44 5.90 3.62
N ARG A 101 -15.46 5.16 4.16
CA ARG A 101 -15.22 5.08 5.61
C ARG A 101 -14.23 6.14 6.13
N TYR A 102 -13.23 6.52 5.34
CA TYR A 102 -12.12 7.36 5.81
C TYR A 102 -12.21 8.79 5.27
N PRO A 103 -11.86 9.79 6.09
CA PRO A 103 -11.86 11.19 5.65
C PRO A 103 -10.61 11.56 4.83
N LEU A 104 -9.57 10.72 4.81
CA LEU A 104 -8.32 10.98 4.11
C LEU A 104 -8.45 10.75 2.60
N PRO A 105 -7.63 11.43 1.77
CA PRO A 105 -7.51 11.09 0.36
C PRO A 105 -7.05 9.63 0.17
N ILE A 106 -7.70 8.94 -0.76
CA ILE A 106 -7.41 7.54 -1.09
C ILE A 106 -6.75 7.47 -2.46
N ALA A 107 -5.55 6.89 -2.52
CA ALA A 107 -4.83 6.60 -3.73
C ALA A 107 -4.97 5.12 -4.12
N ALA A 108 -4.80 4.84 -5.41
CA ALA A 108 -4.81 3.49 -5.96
C ALA A 108 -3.54 3.29 -6.79
N TYR A 109 -2.85 2.16 -6.62
CA TYR A 109 -1.69 1.83 -7.43
C TYR A 109 -2.06 0.86 -8.55
N GLN A 110 -2.15 1.36 -9.79
CA GLN A 110 -2.28 0.53 -10.98
C GLN A 110 -0.93 -0.18 -11.22
N VAL A 111 -0.83 -1.45 -10.85
CA VAL A 111 0.48 -2.12 -10.78
C VAL A 111 0.92 -2.66 -12.13
N SER A 112 2.20 -3.04 -12.21
CA SER A 112 2.82 -3.48 -13.46
C SER A 112 2.16 -4.70 -14.10
N GLY A 113 1.63 -5.65 -13.33
CA GLY A 113 0.85 -6.77 -13.88
C GLY A 113 -0.46 -6.31 -14.50
N GLU A 114 -1.15 -5.33 -13.90
CA GLU A 114 -2.37 -4.74 -14.47
C GLU A 114 -2.03 -4.03 -15.79
N TYR A 115 -0.92 -3.29 -15.84
CA TYR A 115 -0.44 -2.63 -17.06
C TYR A 115 -0.07 -3.64 -18.15
N ALA A 116 0.73 -4.65 -17.80
CA ALA A 116 1.19 -5.66 -18.76
C ALA A 116 0.04 -6.47 -19.34
N MET A 117 -1.00 -6.76 -18.54
CA MET A 117 -2.21 -7.44 -19.03
C MET A 117 -2.94 -6.62 -20.10
N LEU A 118 -3.05 -5.29 -19.91
CA LEU A 118 -3.65 -4.41 -20.91
C LEU A 118 -2.77 -4.34 -22.17
N HIS A 119 -1.47 -4.11 -21.98
CA HIS A 119 -0.53 -3.99 -23.10
C HIS A 119 -0.41 -5.26 -23.93
N ALA A 120 -0.55 -6.44 -23.31
CA ALA A 120 -0.53 -7.72 -24.02
C ALA A 120 -1.82 -8.05 -24.77
N ALA A 121 -2.92 -7.33 -24.49
CA ALA A 121 -4.21 -7.52 -25.13
C ALA A 121 -4.44 -6.57 -26.32
N ASP A 122 -3.64 -5.50 -26.43
CA ASP A 122 -3.57 -4.59 -27.58
C ASP A 122 -2.91 -5.25 -28.81
#